data_AF-A0A532TQ11-F1
#
_entry.id   AF-A0A532TQ11-F1
#
_cell.length_a   1.000
_cell.length_b   1.000
_cell.length_c   1.000
_cell.angle_alpha   90.00
_cell.angle_beta   90.00
_cell.angle_gamma   90.00
#
_symmetry.space_group_name_H-M   'P 1'
#
loop_
_entity.id
_entity.type
_entity.pdbx_description
1 polymer ?
#
loop_
_entity_poly.entity_id
_entity_poly.type
_entity_poly.pdbx_seq_one_letter_code
_entity_poly.pdbx_strand_id
1 'polypeptide(L)'
;MNPLSKFKKGAIIVHILYHAKKEAIYGAWLKEELRKHGYDISYGTLYPWLARLTNSGYLHVNEKNINGKIRKYYSITKEGEKHFQKIKQYLKELYNEVMEEK
;
A
#
# COMPACT_ATOMS: atom_id res chain seq x y z
N MET A 1 -15.84 11.92 13.99
CA MET A 1 -14.66 11.29 13.36
C MET A 1 -14.78 9.78 13.52
N ASN A 2 -14.70 8.96 12.47
CA ASN A 2 -14.81 7.50 12.57
C ASN A 2 -13.40 6.84 12.65
N PRO A 3 -12.98 6.28 13.81
CA PRO A 3 -11.65 5.69 13.97
C PRO A 3 -11.39 4.50 13.05
N LEU A 4 -12.38 3.64 12.86
CA LEU A 4 -12.27 2.46 11.98
C LEU A 4 -12.02 2.85 10.52
N SER A 5 -12.66 3.92 10.04
CA SER A 5 -12.41 4.44 8.68
C SER A 5 -10.97 4.93 8.51
N LYS A 6 -10.40 5.62 9.52
CA LYS A 6 -8.99 6.05 9.49
C LYS A 6 -8.04 4.86 9.50
N PHE A 7 -8.30 3.87 10.37
CA PHE A 7 -7.51 2.66 10.45
C PHE A 7 -7.49 1.89 9.12
N LYS A 8 -8.67 1.68 8.50
CA LYS A 8 -8.77 1.01 7.18
C LYS A 8 -7.93 1.71 6.10
N LYS A 9 -7.93 3.05 6.06
CA LYS A 9 -7.10 3.81 5.11
C LYS A 9 -5.60 3.59 5.37
N GLY A 10 -5.19 3.58 6.64
CA GLY A 10 -3.83 3.24 7.02
C GLY A 10 -3.45 1.82 6.60
N ALA A 11 -4.31 0.84 6.89
CA ALA A 11 -4.09 -0.57 6.54
C ALA A 11 -3.93 -0.78 5.03
N ILE A 12 -4.71 -0.07 4.20
CA ILE A 12 -4.54 -0.11 2.74
C ILE A 12 -3.14 0.34 2.34
N ILE A 13 -2.64 1.44 2.91
CA ILE A 13 -1.27 1.92 2.63
C ILE A 13 -0.22 0.86 3.01
N VAL A 14 -0.41 0.16 4.13
CA VAL A 14 0.47 -0.93 4.55
C VAL A 14 0.46 -2.08 3.53
N HIS A 15 -0.71 -2.47 3.01
CA HIS A 15 -0.82 -3.46 1.93
C HIS A 15 -0.06 -3.01 0.66
N ILE A 16 -0.19 -1.74 0.26
CA ILE A 16 0.51 -1.20 -0.91
C ILE A 16 2.02 -1.35 -0.74
N LEU A 17 2.58 -0.90 0.39
CA LEU A 17 4.02 -1.00 0.67
C LEU A 17 4.48 -2.47 0.73
N TYR A 18 3.70 -3.34 1.38
CA TYR A 18 4.02 -4.76 1.47
C TYR A 18 4.11 -5.44 0.10
N HIS A 19 3.11 -5.25 -0.76
CA HIS A 19 3.10 -5.89 -2.08
C HIS A 19 4.14 -5.27 -3.01
N ALA A 20 4.30 -3.93 -2.99
CA ALA A 20 5.33 -3.23 -3.77
C ALA A 20 6.76 -3.59 -3.34
N LYS A 21 6.94 -4.12 -2.12
CA LYS A 21 8.21 -4.69 -1.67
C LYS A 21 8.49 -6.06 -2.28
N LYS A 22 7.47 -6.91 -2.41
CA LYS A 22 7.63 -8.27 -2.93
C LYS A 22 7.94 -8.27 -4.43
N GLU A 23 7.18 -7.49 -5.19
CA GLU A 23 7.31 -7.38 -6.63
C GLU A 23 6.71 -6.07 -7.14
N ALA A 24 7.00 -5.73 -8.40
CA ALA A 24 6.44 -4.53 -9.00
C ALA A 24 4.93 -4.71 -9.29
N ILE A 25 4.11 -3.85 -8.71
CA ILE A 25 2.64 -3.95 -8.77
C ILE A 25 2.04 -2.92 -9.73
N TYR A 26 0.88 -3.21 -10.30
CA TYR A 26 0.10 -2.25 -11.09
C TYR A 26 -1.30 -2.07 -10.53
N GLY A 27 -1.92 -0.92 -10.80
CA GLY A 27 -3.15 -0.48 -10.13
C GLY A 27 -4.32 -1.47 -10.23
N ALA A 28 -4.53 -2.10 -11.39
CA ALA A 28 -5.60 -3.07 -11.56
C ALA A 28 -5.38 -4.35 -10.73
N TRP A 29 -4.16 -4.87 -10.67
CA TRP A 29 -3.83 -6.01 -9.81
C TRP A 29 -3.98 -5.67 -8.33
N LEU A 30 -3.48 -4.49 -7.91
CA LEU A 30 -3.54 -4.07 -6.52
C LEU A 30 -4.98 -3.86 -6.05
N LYS A 31 -5.87 -3.33 -6.92
CA LYS A 31 -7.30 -3.22 -6.61
C LYS A 31 -7.91 -4.60 -6.34
N GLU A 32 -7.62 -5.58 -7.20
CA GLU A 32 -8.13 -6.93 -7.05
C GLU A 32 -7.60 -7.61 -5.78
N GLU A 33 -6.31 -7.42 -5.50
CA GLU A 33 -5.69 -7.96 -4.28
C GLU A 33 -6.31 -7.35 -3.02
N LEU A 34 -6.49 -6.03 -2.98
CA LEU A 34 -7.16 -5.34 -1.87
C LEU A 34 -8.61 -5.82 -1.68
N ARG A 35 -9.33 -6.11 -2.77
CA ARG A 35 -10.69 -6.69 -2.71
C ARG A 35 -10.71 -8.04 -2.01
N LYS A 36 -9.72 -8.91 -2.25
CA LYS A 36 -9.60 -10.21 -1.55
C LYS A 36 -9.37 -10.05 -0.05
N HIS A 37 -8.74 -8.96 0.37
CA HIS A 37 -8.54 -8.60 1.78
C HIS A 37 -9.71 -7.80 2.38
N GLY A 38 -10.86 -7.72 1.69
CA GLY A 38 -12.07 -7.06 2.17
C GLY A 38 -12.11 -5.54 1.99
N TYR A 39 -11.22 -4.97 1.18
CA TYR A 39 -11.22 -3.55 0.84
C TYR A 39 -11.83 -3.30 -0.53
N ASP A 40 -13.05 -2.79 -0.57
CA ASP A 40 -13.66 -2.28 -1.80
C ASP A 40 -13.29 -0.81 -2.00
N ILE A 41 -12.34 -0.55 -2.90
CA ILE A 41 -11.89 0.81 -3.22
C ILE A 41 -12.02 1.12 -4.70
N SER A 42 -12.42 2.36 -4.99
CA SER A 42 -12.46 2.86 -6.36
C SER A 42 -11.05 3.14 -6.90
N TYR A 43 -10.91 3.13 -8.22
CA TYR A 43 -9.69 3.62 -8.88
C TYR A 43 -9.41 5.10 -8.54
N GLY A 44 -10.47 5.90 -8.38
CA GLY A 44 -10.39 7.30 -7.96
C GLY A 44 -9.84 7.48 -6.54
N THR A 45 -9.80 6.42 -5.73
CA THR A 45 -9.16 6.43 -4.41
C THR A 45 -7.75 5.83 -4.47
N LEU A 46 -7.59 4.73 -5.21
CA LEU A 46 -6.33 4.02 -5.32
C LEU A 46 -5.22 4.85 -5.98
N TYR A 47 -5.50 5.46 -7.13
CA TYR A 47 -4.47 6.20 -7.87
C TYR A 47 -3.95 7.43 -7.12
N PRO A 48 -4.79 8.23 -6.42
CA PRO A 48 -4.28 9.29 -5.55
C PRO A 48 -3.36 8.80 -4.43
N TRP A 49 -3.58 7.61 -3.86
CA TRP A 49 -2.64 7.06 -2.88
C TRP A 49 -1.32 6.64 -3.50
N LEU A 50 -1.35 5.96 -4.64
CA LEU A 50 -0.14 5.61 -5.39
C LEU A 50 0.67 6.86 -5.77
N ALA A 51 0.00 7.90 -6.25
CA ALA A 51 0.62 9.18 -6.56
C ALA A 51 1.24 9.83 -5.32
N ARG A 52 0.52 9.89 -4.19
CA ARG A 52 1.06 10.43 -2.93
C ARG A 52 2.28 9.67 -2.44
N LEU A 53 2.22 8.34 -2.42
CA LEU A 53 3.35 7.51 -1.98
C LEU A 53 4.57 7.65 -2.90
N THR A 54 4.35 7.83 -4.21
CA THR A 54 5.42 8.12 -5.17
C THR A 54 6.01 9.51 -4.94
N ASN A 55 5.17 10.53 -4.81
CA ASN A 55 5.60 11.92 -4.58
C ASN A 55 6.30 12.11 -3.23
N SER A 56 5.95 11.30 -2.23
CA SER A 56 6.63 11.26 -0.93
C SER A 56 7.89 10.37 -0.93
N GLY A 57 8.29 9.81 -2.07
CA GLY A 57 9.50 9.01 -2.19
C GLY A 57 9.44 7.61 -1.59
N TYR A 58 8.26 7.11 -1.20
CA TYR A 58 8.08 5.76 -0.64
C TYR A 58 7.91 4.69 -1.72
N LEU A 59 7.41 5.08 -2.90
CA LEU A 59 7.32 4.23 -4.08
C LEU A 59 8.12 4.86 -5.22
N HIS A 60 8.68 4.00 -6.06
CA HIS A 60 9.18 4.35 -7.39
C HIS A 60 8.17 3.87 -8.42
N VAL A 61 7.95 4.66 -9.48
CA VAL A 61 7.07 4.28 -10.60
C VAL A 61 7.89 4.13 -11.88
N ASN A 62 7.69 3.01 -12.56
CA ASN A 62 8.23 2.75 -13.89
C ASN A 62 7.09 2.61 -14.89
N GLU A 63 7.22 3.29 -16.02
CA GLU A 63 6.27 3.18 -17.13
C GLU A 63 6.77 2.16 -18.15
N LYS A 64 5.90 1.25 -18.57
CA LYS A 64 6.20 0.26 -19.62
C LYS A 64 5.12 0.34 -20.69
N ASN A 65 5.55 0.43 -21.95
CA ASN A 65 4.64 0.26 -23.08
C ASN A 65 4.39 -1.24 -23.30
N ILE A 66 3.14 -1.66 -23.16
CA ILE A 66 2.70 -3.02 -23.45
C ILE A 66 1.61 -2.93 -24.51
N ASN A 67 1.91 -3.37 -25.74
CA ASN A 67 0.98 -3.37 -26.87
C ASN A 67 0.34 -2.00 -27.13
N GLY A 68 1.15 -0.93 -27.12
CA GLY A 68 0.70 0.44 -27.35
C GLY A 68 0.05 1.12 -26.14
N LYS A 69 -0.05 0.43 -24.98
CA LYS A 69 -0.61 0.99 -23.75
C LYS A 69 0.48 1.19 -22.69
N ILE A 70 0.61 2.42 -22.19
CA ILE A 70 1.49 2.73 -21.06
C ILE A 70 0.89 2.14 -19.79
N ARG A 71 1.64 1.27 -19.11
CA ARG A 71 1.31 0.72 -17.79
C ARG A 71 2.31 1.21 -16.75
N LYS A 72 1.78 1.66 -15.60
CA LYS A 72 2.55 2.08 -14.43
C LYS A 72 2.77 0.90 -13.50
N TYR A 73 4.04 0.61 -13.22
CA TYR A 73 4.49 -0.38 -12.27
C TYR A 73 5.12 0.32 -11.07
N TYR A 74 4.69 -0.02 -9.87
CA TYR A 74 5.13 0.58 -8.62
C TYR A 74 5.97 -0.42 -7.83
N SER A 75 7.11 0.03 -7.33
CA SER A 75 8.00 -0.74 -6.46
C SER A 75 8.37 0.10 -5.24
N ILE A 76 8.59 -0.53 -4.10
CA ILE A 76 9.00 0.19 -2.90
C ILE A 76 10.42 0.78 -3.08
N THR A 77 10.66 1.97 -2.54
CA THR A 77 12.02 2.54 -2.47
C THR A 77 12.74 2.12 -1.19
N LYS A 78 14.02 2.46 -1.06
CA LYS A 78 14.77 2.31 0.20
C LYS A 78 14.12 3.08 1.36
N GLU A 79 13.65 4.30 1.11
CA GLU A 79 12.95 5.10 2.13
C GLU A 79 11.57 4.51 2.47
N GLY A 80 10.83 4.01 1.47
CA GLY A 80 9.59 3.27 1.66
C GLY A 80 9.80 2.04 2.53
N GLU A 81 10.87 1.27 2.30
CA GLU A 81 11.18 0.10 3.11
C GLU A 81 11.53 0.47 4.55
N LYS A 82 12.34 1.51 4.79
CA LYS A 82 12.62 2.00 6.14
C LYS A 82 11.34 2.35 6.89
N HIS A 83 10.41 3.06 6.26
CA HIS A 83 9.12 3.38 6.86
C HIS A 83 8.24 2.15 7.07
N PHE A 84 8.21 1.22 6.12
CA PHE A 84 7.48 -0.03 6.26
C PHE A 84 7.97 -0.86 7.45
N GLN A 85 9.29 -0.90 7.70
CA GLN A 85 9.81 -1.59 8.90
C GLN A 85 9.36 -0.93 10.21
N LYS A 86 9.34 0.41 10.28
CA LYS A 86 8.80 1.13 11.45
C LYS A 86 7.31 0.81 11.67
N ILE A 87 6.53 0.78 10.60
CA ILE A 87 5.11 0.39 10.66
C ILE A 87 4.97 -1.05 11.18
N LYS A 88 5.79 -1.99 10.72
CA LYS A 88 5.77 -3.37 11.22
C LYS A 88 6.04 -3.46 12.72
N GLN A 89 6.98 -2.67 13.23
CA GLN A 89 7.26 -2.61 14.68
C GLN A 89 6.04 -2.11 15.45
N TYR A 90 5.44 -1.01 15.00
CA TYR A 90 4.23 -0.45 15.60
C TYR A 90 3.04 -1.43 15.57
N LEU A 91 2.83 -2.12 14.44
CA LEU A 91 1.77 -3.12 14.31
C LEU A 91 1.98 -4.32 15.22
N LYS A 92 3.23 -4.75 15.42
CA LYS A 92 3.55 -5.85 16.34
C LYS A 92 3.23 -5.46 17.78
N GLU A 93 3.65 -4.26 18.21
CA GLU A 93 3.35 -3.75 19.55
C GLU A 93 1.83 -3.66 19.77
N LEU A 94 1.11 -3.01 18.84
CA LEU A 94 -0.35 -2.89 18.90
C LEU A 94 -1.05 -4.26 18.93
N TYR A 95 -0.62 -5.21 18.08
CA TYR A 95 -1.19 -6.56 18.06
C TYR A 95 -1.02 -7.26 19.41
N ASN A 96 0.18 -7.22 19.98
CA ASN A 96 0.47 -7.85 21.27
C ASN A 96 -0.42 -7.26 22.39
N GLU A 97 -0.66 -5.94 22.38
CA GLU A 97 -1.52 -5.31 23.38
C GLU A 97 -3.00 -5.64 23.22
N VAL A 98 -3.53 -5.66 21.99
CA VAL A 98 -4.98 -5.77 21.74
C VAL A 98 -5.47 -7.19 21.48
N MET A 99 -4.58 -8.12 21.15
CA MET A 99 -4.94 -9.51 20.80
C MET A 99 -4.33 -10.55 21.75
N GLU A 100 -3.17 -10.28 22.35
CA GLU A 100 -2.47 -11.27 23.19
C GLU A 100 -2.66 -11.05 24.70
N GLU A 101 -3.55 -10.13 25.12
CA GLU A 101 -3.85 -9.77 26.53
C GLU A 101 -2.63 -9.93 27.46
N LYS A 102 -1.80 -8.90 27.56
CA LYS A 102 -0.92 -8.77 28.73
C LYS A 102 -1.69 -8.28 29.95
#